data_AF-A0A813LLL8-F1
#
_entry.id   AF-A0A813LLL8-F1
#
_cell.length_a   1.000
_cell.length_b   1.000
_cell.length_c   1.000
_cell.angle_alpha   90.00
_cell.angle_beta   90.00
_cell.angle_gamma   90.00
#
_symmetry.space_group_name_H-M   'P 1'
#
loop_
_entity.id
_entity.type
_entity.pdbx_description
1 polymer ?
#
loop_
_entity_poly.entity_id
_entity_poly.type
_entity_poly.pdbx_seq_one_letter_code
_entity_poly.pdbx_strand_id
1 'polypeptide(L)'
;MTRALYAAASWPMLSKQEERIYKTGIMAVYRVVANSQHHHNEVPTTDLDVLCSMGFNDPFDLLRVQRLLYFQRLVVYGPCELWALLQHNAWHPRSWFGMIIEDVTWMKEYLPLGHSMPPPLDDMDSWIAVCRQGGGKWKKWVQTARQVAVLRRDTLQEVRQFHECFAQEAKKAGIVIESKVEADVPNASFTNYQCTMCPANFDSEPKLNTHAYRKHGYKSTMRLLATSTVCLSCGKEYHTRSRILQHLNYMKLVDNDLSCVRNILAFGNANSREEADALDATEAQRLLAAKRAGQQDAKDRYPCYRTIGPTLALFCDQVPVEMELATPDVPIQSNSTSLNVEEVEKAYNALKSEIGTLSRVSDINECVQCAVSIVGDSHDLPVF
;
A
#
# COMPACT_ATOMS: atom_id res chain seq x y z
N MET A 1 -20.24 -24.34 -6.82
CA MET A 1 -20.18 -22.92 -7.23
C MET A 1 -20.24 -22.69 -8.75
N THR A 2 -20.04 -23.71 -9.61
CA THR A 2 -19.95 -23.58 -11.07
C THR A 2 -21.20 -22.99 -11.76
N ARG A 3 -22.41 -23.14 -11.19
CA ARG A 3 -23.64 -22.55 -11.75
C ARG A 3 -23.75 -21.03 -11.50
N ALA A 4 -23.27 -20.53 -10.35
CA ALA A 4 -23.39 -19.12 -9.99
C ALA A 4 -22.48 -18.20 -10.84
N LEU A 5 -21.42 -18.77 -11.43
CA LEU A 5 -20.47 -18.08 -12.29
C LEU A 5 -20.70 -18.36 -13.78
N TYR A 6 -21.82 -18.98 -14.15
CA TYR A 6 -22.11 -19.29 -15.54
C TYR A 6 -22.20 -17.99 -16.35
N ALA A 7 -21.45 -17.93 -17.46
CA ALA A 7 -21.30 -16.76 -18.31
C ALA A 7 -20.76 -15.47 -17.63
N ALA A 8 -20.33 -15.54 -16.36
CA ALA A 8 -19.86 -14.36 -15.63
C ALA A 8 -18.61 -13.70 -16.22
N ALA A 9 -17.85 -14.46 -17.02
CA ALA A 9 -16.65 -13.96 -17.67
C ALA A 9 -16.92 -12.90 -18.76
N SER A 10 -18.13 -12.83 -19.31
CA SER A 10 -18.52 -11.86 -20.34
C SER A 10 -19.43 -10.75 -19.81
N TRP A 11 -19.66 -10.69 -18.49
CA TRP A 11 -20.46 -9.61 -17.91
C TRP A 11 -19.75 -8.27 -18.08
N PRO A 12 -20.49 -7.19 -18.38
CA PRO A 12 -19.95 -5.84 -18.33
C PRO A 12 -19.64 -5.46 -16.88
N MET A 13 -19.04 -4.28 -16.69
CA MET A 13 -18.82 -3.74 -15.36
C MET A 13 -20.16 -3.62 -14.63
N LEU A 14 -20.29 -4.32 -13.49
CA LEU A 14 -21.52 -4.35 -12.71
C LEU A 14 -21.81 -2.96 -12.12
N SER A 15 -23.09 -2.64 -11.96
CA SER A 15 -23.53 -1.53 -11.13
C SER A 15 -23.38 -1.88 -9.64
N LYS A 16 -23.33 -0.86 -8.77
CA LYS A 16 -23.28 -1.06 -7.31
C LYS A 16 -24.40 -1.96 -6.78
N GLN A 17 -25.57 -1.95 -7.40
CA GLN A 17 -26.69 -2.81 -7.01
C GLN A 17 -26.45 -4.27 -7.41
N GLU A 18 -25.97 -4.51 -8.64
CA GLU A 18 -25.64 -5.86 -9.12
C GLU A 18 -24.46 -6.46 -8.36
N GLU A 19 -23.44 -5.66 -8.03
CA GLU A 19 -22.32 -6.07 -7.18
C GLU A 19 -22.80 -6.56 -5.81
N ARG A 20 -23.73 -5.82 -5.18
CA ARG A 20 -24.34 -6.23 -3.90
C ARG A 20 -25.08 -7.54 -4.03
N ILE A 21 -25.95 -7.68 -5.04
CA ILE A 21 -26.73 -8.91 -5.25
C ILE A 21 -25.79 -10.11 -5.46
N TYR A 22 -24.78 -9.95 -6.31
CA TYR A 22 -23.78 -10.99 -6.59
C TYR A 22 -23.00 -11.37 -5.32
N LYS A 23 -22.44 -10.40 -4.61
CA LYS A 23 -21.69 -10.62 -3.37
C LYS A 23 -22.55 -11.32 -2.32
N THR A 24 -23.75 -10.81 -2.06
CA THR A 24 -24.68 -11.39 -1.09
C THR A 24 -25.05 -12.83 -1.44
N GLY A 25 -25.29 -13.13 -2.72
CA GLY A 25 -25.60 -14.50 -3.16
C GLY A 25 -24.47 -15.49 -2.91
N ILE A 26 -23.21 -15.11 -3.19
CA ILE A 26 -22.04 -15.95 -2.93
C ILE A 26 -21.79 -16.08 -1.42
N MET A 27 -21.83 -14.97 -0.68
CA MET A 27 -21.59 -14.95 0.76
C MET A 27 -22.66 -15.73 1.53
N ALA A 28 -23.91 -15.78 1.06
CA ALA A 28 -24.94 -16.63 1.65
C ALA A 28 -24.53 -18.11 1.60
N VAL A 29 -23.99 -18.59 0.47
CA VAL A 29 -23.48 -19.96 0.36
C VAL A 29 -22.26 -20.16 1.26
N TYR A 30 -21.34 -19.20 1.31
CA TYR A 30 -20.15 -19.30 2.16
C TYR A 30 -20.52 -19.39 3.64
N ARG A 31 -21.47 -18.58 4.11
CA ARG A 31 -21.96 -18.59 5.49
C ARG A 31 -22.65 -19.90 5.85
N VAL A 32 -23.38 -20.51 4.91
CA VAL A 32 -23.95 -21.85 5.11
C VAL A 32 -22.83 -22.88 5.32
N VAL A 33 -21.79 -22.85 4.50
CA VAL A 33 -20.67 -23.80 4.59
C VAL A 33 -19.82 -23.56 5.83
N ALA A 34 -19.59 -22.31 6.21
CA ALA A 34 -18.86 -21.92 7.41
C ALA A 34 -19.69 -22.09 8.70
N ASN A 35 -20.95 -22.55 8.60
CA ASN A 35 -21.90 -22.65 9.71
C ASN A 35 -22.02 -21.34 10.51
N SER A 36 -21.94 -20.19 9.82
CA SER A 36 -21.99 -18.84 10.38
C SER A 36 -23.28 -18.11 9.97
N GLN A 37 -24.37 -18.87 9.92
CA GLN A 37 -25.70 -18.29 9.73
C GLN A 37 -26.08 -17.58 11.02
N HIS A 38 -26.50 -16.31 10.91
CA HIS A 38 -26.79 -15.49 12.09
C HIS A 38 -27.83 -16.15 12.98
N HIS A 39 -27.40 -16.64 14.14
CA HIS A 39 -28.29 -16.98 15.25
C HIS A 39 -28.46 -15.73 16.13
N HIS A 40 -29.68 -15.52 16.65
CA HIS A 40 -30.08 -14.29 17.37
C HIS A 40 -29.22 -13.92 18.60
N ASN A 41 -28.29 -14.78 19.04
CA ASN A 41 -27.44 -14.62 20.22
C ASN A 41 -25.93 -14.79 19.95
N GLU A 42 -25.50 -14.82 18.68
CA GLU A 42 -24.07 -14.97 18.33
C GLU A 42 -23.42 -13.64 17.96
N VAL A 43 -22.11 -13.53 18.20
CA VAL A 43 -21.30 -12.37 17.80
C VAL A 43 -21.40 -12.22 16.28
N PRO A 44 -21.76 -11.02 15.75
CA PRO A 44 -21.88 -10.82 14.31
C PRO A 44 -20.59 -11.17 13.57
N THR A 45 -20.61 -12.19 12.71
CA THR A 45 -19.45 -12.57 11.89
C THR A 45 -19.39 -11.70 10.64
N THR A 46 -18.27 -11.02 10.40
CA THR A 46 -18.10 -10.20 9.20
C THR A 46 -17.87 -11.06 7.96
N ASP A 47 -18.08 -10.51 6.76
CA ASP A 47 -17.76 -11.25 5.52
C ASP A 47 -16.28 -11.64 5.45
N LEU A 48 -15.40 -10.80 5.98
CA LEU A 48 -13.97 -11.05 6.01
C LEU A 48 -13.62 -12.25 6.89
N ASP A 49 -14.23 -12.36 8.06
CA ASP A 49 -14.04 -13.50 8.97
C ASP A 49 -14.52 -14.81 8.34
N VAL A 50 -15.66 -14.77 7.63
CA VAL A 50 -16.17 -15.94 6.88
C VAL A 50 -15.22 -16.36 5.77
N LEU A 51 -14.62 -15.39 5.07
CA LEU A 51 -13.65 -15.69 4.02
C LEU A 51 -12.37 -16.33 4.59
N CYS A 52 -11.81 -15.74 5.65
CA CYS A 52 -10.55 -16.19 6.25
C CYS A 52 -10.69 -17.53 7.00
N SER A 53 -11.78 -17.73 7.73
CA SER A 53 -12.01 -18.98 8.50
C SER A 53 -11.98 -20.25 7.66
N MET A 54 -12.38 -20.17 6.39
CA MET A 54 -12.46 -21.32 5.48
C MET A 54 -11.52 -21.20 4.27
N GLY A 55 -10.67 -20.17 4.22
CA GLY A 55 -9.80 -19.90 3.05
C GLY A 55 -10.59 -19.70 1.75
N PHE A 56 -11.77 -19.10 1.83
CA PHE A 56 -12.60 -18.87 0.65
C PHE A 56 -12.05 -17.76 -0.24
N ASN A 57 -12.40 -17.83 -1.52
CA ASN A 57 -12.05 -16.78 -2.46
C ASN A 57 -13.04 -15.65 -2.34
N ASP A 58 -12.57 -14.40 -2.34
CA ASP A 58 -13.46 -13.25 -2.42
C ASP A 58 -14.34 -13.35 -3.68
N PRO A 59 -15.64 -13.00 -3.61
CA PRO A 59 -16.53 -13.06 -4.76
C PRO A 59 -16.01 -12.30 -5.99
N PHE A 60 -15.35 -11.16 -5.80
CA PHE A 60 -14.80 -10.39 -6.91
C PHE A 60 -13.55 -11.04 -7.50
N ASP A 61 -12.67 -11.62 -6.67
CA ASP A 61 -11.53 -12.42 -7.15
C ASP A 61 -12.00 -13.56 -8.06
N LEU A 62 -13.15 -14.19 -7.74
CA LEU A 62 -13.75 -15.20 -8.62
C LEU A 62 -14.14 -14.63 -10.00
N LEU A 63 -14.71 -13.43 -10.08
CA LEU A 63 -15.02 -12.78 -11.36
C LEU A 63 -13.75 -12.49 -12.15
N ARG A 64 -12.70 -11.97 -11.49
CA ARG A 64 -11.40 -11.70 -12.13
C ARG A 64 -10.83 -12.97 -12.75
N VAL A 65 -10.80 -14.06 -11.98
CA VAL A 65 -10.32 -15.37 -12.45
C VAL A 65 -11.10 -15.86 -13.67
N GLN A 66 -12.45 -15.78 -13.65
CA GLN A 66 -13.26 -16.19 -14.80
C GLN A 66 -12.96 -15.34 -16.04
N ARG A 67 -12.84 -14.02 -15.86
CA ARG A 67 -12.57 -13.06 -16.94
C ARG A 67 -11.18 -13.28 -17.55
N LEU A 68 -10.14 -13.47 -16.72
CA LEU A 68 -8.77 -13.76 -17.17
C LEU A 68 -8.68 -15.09 -17.92
N LEU A 69 -9.40 -16.13 -17.48
CA LEU A 69 -9.45 -17.42 -18.19
C LEU A 69 -10.23 -17.33 -19.52
N TYR A 70 -11.25 -16.48 -19.59
CA TYR A 70 -11.96 -16.19 -20.83
C TYR A 70 -11.14 -15.33 -21.78
N PHE A 71 -10.40 -14.35 -21.27
CA PHE A 71 -9.48 -13.52 -22.03
C PHE A 71 -8.46 -14.37 -22.79
N GLN A 72 -7.85 -15.37 -22.13
CA GLN A 72 -6.96 -16.30 -22.83
C GLN A 72 -7.67 -17.01 -23.99
N ARG A 73 -8.92 -17.46 -23.80
CA ARG A 73 -9.70 -18.11 -24.85
C ARG A 73 -9.98 -17.15 -26.02
N LEU A 74 -10.29 -15.89 -25.74
CA LEU A 74 -10.47 -14.85 -26.76
C LEU A 74 -9.17 -14.55 -27.51
N VAL A 75 -8.03 -14.51 -26.81
CA VAL A 75 -6.73 -14.26 -27.44
C VAL A 75 -6.31 -15.39 -28.38
N VAL A 76 -6.61 -16.64 -28.01
CA VAL A 76 -6.18 -17.81 -28.79
C VAL A 76 -7.18 -18.17 -29.90
N TYR A 77 -8.48 -18.05 -29.64
CA TYR A 77 -9.54 -18.57 -30.52
C TYR A 77 -10.62 -17.54 -30.86
N GLY A 78 -10.50 -16.30 -30.39
CA GLY A 78 -11.52 -15.28 -30.59
C GLY A 78 -11.62 -14.87 -32.06
N PRO A 79 -12.83 -14.83 -32.64
CA PRO A 79 -13.03 -14.38 -34.01
C PRO A 79 -12.68 -12.89 -34.16
N CYS A 80 -12.21 -12.52 -35.36
CA CYS A 80 -11.74 -11.17 -35.68
C CYS A 80 -12.82 -10.11 -35.44
N GLU A 81 -14.07 -10.46 -35.74
CA GLU A 81 -15.26 -9.60 -35.60
C GLU A 81 -15.51 -9.25 -34.13
N LEU A 82 -15.33 -10.22 -33.22
CA LEU A 82 -15.49 -9.97 -31.80
C LEU A 82 -14.38 -9.05 -31.28
N TRP A 83 -13.15 -9.22 -31.75
CA TRP A 83 -12.05 -8.30 -31.44
C TRP A 83 -12.30 -6.88 -31.95
N ALA A 84 -12.84 -6.74 -33.16
CA ALA A 84 -13.21 -5.44 -33.71
C ALA A 84 -14.29 -4.75 -32.85
N LEU A 85 -15.30 -5.49 -32.38
CA LEU A 85 -16.33 -4.95 -31.48
C LEU A 85 -15.77 -4.55 -30.11
N LEU A 86 -14.87 -5.34 -29.54
CA LEU A 86 -14.21 -5.02 -28.27
C LEU A 86 -13.32 -3.78 -28.39
N GLN A 87 -12.56 -3.67 -29.48
CA GLN A 87 -11.72 -2.50 -29.78
C GLN A 87 -12.55 -1.24 -29.98
N HIS A 88 -13.68 -1.34 -30.70
CA HIS A 88 -14.57 -0.21 -30.91
C HIS A 88 -15.13 0.37 -29.61
N ASN A 89 -15.26 -0.46 -28.56
CA ASN A 89 -15.75 -0.04 -27.25
C ASN A 89 -14.66 0.13 -26.19
N ALA A 90 -13.37 -0.03 -26.54
CA ALA A 90 -12.28 -0.07 -25.57
C ALA A 90 -12.09 1.24 -24.80
N TRP A 91 -12.38 2.37 -25.44
CA TRP A 91 -12.28 3.73 -24.86
C TRP A 91 -13.36 4.03 -23.82
N HIS A 92 -14.44 3.25 -23.76
CA HIS A 92 -15.49 3.49 -22.80
C HIS A 92 -14.98 3.21 -21.37
N PRO A 93 -15.23 4.07 -20.37
CA PRO A 93 -14.72 3.88 -19.00
C PRO A 93 -15.17 2.58 -18.32
N ARG A 94 -16.28 2.00 -18.80
CA ARG A 94 -16.85 0.72 -18.32
C ARG A 94 -16.66 -0.41 -19.32
N SER A 95 -15.67 -0.30 -20.21
CA SER A 95 -15.42 -1.31 -21.24
C SER A 95 -14.95 -2.61 -20.60
N TRP A 96 -15.34 -3.74 -21.22
CA TRP A 96 -14.85 -5.05 -20.79
C TRP A 96 -13.31 -5.15 -20.90
N PHE A 97 -12.71 -4.44 -21.85
CA PHE A 97 -11.25 -4.37 -21.99
C PHE A 97 -10.58 -3.61 -20.82
N GLY A 98 -11.19 -2.52 -20.35
CA GLY A 98 -10.74 -1.83 -19.13
C GLY A 98 -10.72 -2.76 -17.92
N MET A 99 -11.76 -3.59 -17.77
CA MET A 99 -11.81 -4.60 -16.71
C MET A 99 -10.71 -5.67 -16.84
N ILE A 100 -10.34 -6.06 -18.07
CA ILE A 100 -9.22 -6.97 -18.30
C ILE A 100 -7.90 -6.34 -17.87
N ILE A 101 -7.66 -5.07 -18.20
CA ILE A 101 -6.44 -4.37 -17.77
C ILE A 101 -6.36 -4.36 -16.25
N GLU A 102 -7.46 -4.00 -15.57
CA GLU A 102 -7.53 -4.03 -14.10
C GLU A 102 -7.27 -5.43 -13.52
N ASP A 103 -7.81 -6.48 -14.14
CA ASP A 103 -7.58 -7.85 -13.68
C ASP A 103 -6.17 -8.35 -13.92
N VAL A 104 -5.51 -7.92 -15.01
CA VAL A 104 -4.10 -8.27 -15.26
C VAL A 104 -3.19 -7.50 -14.31
N THR A 105 -3.51 -6.25 -13.99
CA THR A 105 -2.84 -5.48 -12.94
C THR A 105 -2.97 -6.18 -11.60
N TRP A 106 -4.19 -6.56 -11.21
CA TRP A 106 -4.45 -7.38 -10.02
C TRP A 106 -3.59 -8.65 -10.07
N MET A 107 -3.67 -9.44 -11.14
CA MET A 107 -2.91 -10.69 -11.25
C MET A 107 -1.40 -10.45 -11.06
N LYS A 108 -0.84 -9.39 -11.65
CA LYS A 108 0.57 -9.02 -11.52
C LYS A 108 0.99 -8.80 -10.06
N GLU A 109 0.16 -8.14 -9.25
CA GLU A 109 0.42 -7.89 -7.82
C GLU A 109 0.48 -9.18 -6.99
N TYR A 110 -0.21 -10.23 -7.44
CA TYR A 110 -0.29 -11.52 -6.74
C TYR A 110 0.62 -12.60 -7.36
N LEU A 111 1.43 -12.26 -8.36
CA LEU A 111 2.46 -13.18 -8.87
C LEU A 111 3.72 -13.10 -8.00
N PRO A 112 4.41 -14.23 -7.76
CA PRO A 112 5.64 -14.25 -6.97
C PRO A 112 6.71 -13.30 -7.53
N LEU A 113 7.46 -12.68 -6.61
CA LEU A 113 8.60 -11.82 -6.90
C LEU A 113 9.55 -12.48 -7.92
N GLY A 114 9.99 -11.71 -8.92
CA GLY A 114 10.88 -12.19 -9.99
C GLY A 114 10.25 -12.31 -11.38
N HIS A 115 8.95 -12.03 -11.53
CA HIS A 115 8.31 -11.96 -12.85
C HIS A 115 8.56 -10.58 -13.48
N SER A 116 9.38 -10.52 -14.54
CA SER A 116 9.71 -9.31 -15.31
C SER A 116 8.58 -8.83 -16.24
N MET A 117 7.32 -8.97 -15.82
CA MET A 117 6.20 -8.52 -16.65
C MET A 117 5.95 -7.02 -16.43
N PRO A 118 5.88 -6.21 -17.50
CA PRO A 118 5.58 -4.78 -17.41
C PRO A 118 4.13 -4.56 -16.94
N PRO A 119 3.80 -3.37 -16.40
CA PRO A 119 2.41 -2.99 -16.19
C PRO A 119 1.60 -3.17 -17.49
N PRO A 120 0.36 -3.70 -17.44
CA PRO A 120 -0.41 -4.00 -18.65
C PRO A 120 -0.79 -2.74 -19.45
N LEU A 121 -0.84 -1.57 -18.80
CA LEU A 121 -1.01 -0.29 -19.50
C LEU A 121 0.21 0.14 -20.30
N ASP A 122 1.41 -0.28 -19.89
CA ASP A 122 2.66 0.06 -20.58
C ASP A 122 2.91 -0.90 -21.75
N ASP A 123 2.63 -2.20 -21.57
CA ASP A 123 2.84 -3.22 -22.59
C ASP A 123 1.89 -4.42 -22.38
N MET A 124 0.69 -4.31 -22.95
CA MET A 124 -0.29 -5.40 -22.96
C MET A 124 0.10 -6.53 -23.93
N ASP A 125 0.90 -6.24 -24.95
CA ASP A 125 1.28 -7.21 -25.98
C ASP A 125 2.14 -8.34 -25.39
N SER A 126 3.01 -8.04 -24.42
CA SER A 126 3.73 -9.06 -23.65
C SER A 126 2.81 -10.04 -22.93
N TRP A 127 1.70 -9.55 -22.36
CA TRP A 127 0.70 -10.41 -21.69
C TRP A 127 -0.11 -11.23 -22.69
N ILE A 128 -0.46 -10.65 -23.84
CA ILE A 128 -1.11 -11.34 -24.96
C ILE A 128 -0.20 -12.44 -25.52
N ALA A 129 1.11 -12.19 -25.63
CA ALA A 129 2.08 -13.17 -26.07
C ALA A 129 2.09 -14.40 -25.15
N VAL A 130 2.06 -14.20 -23.82
CA VAL A 130 1.94 -15.31 -22.86
C VAL A 130 0.63 -16.08 -23.01
N CYS A 131 -0.48 -15.39 -23.28
CA CYS A 131 -1.77 -16.04 -23.56
C CYS A 131 -1.67 -16.95 -24.80
N ARG A 132 -1.01 -16.48 -25.87
CA ARG A 132 -0.86 -17.16 -27.17
C ARG A 132 0.12 -18.33 -27.14
N GLN A 133 1.19 -18.24 -26.34
CA GLN A 133 2.23 -19.27 -26.24
C GLN A 133 1.68 -20.65 -25.85
N GLY A 134 0.48 -20.72 -25.26
CA GLY A 134 -0.15 -21.98 -24.87
C GLY A 134 0.55 -22.63 -23.67
N GLY A 135 0.42 -23.95 -23.51
CA GLY A 135 1.13 -24.71 -22.46
C GLY A 135 0.64 -24.50 -21.03
N GLY A 136 -0.50 -23.84 -20.83
CA GLY A 136 -1.14 -23.67 -19.52
C GLY A 136 -0.43 -22.70 -18.57
N LYS A 137 0.63 -22.01 -19.01
CA LYS A 137 1.37 -21.02 -18.19
C LYS A 137 0.45 -19.91 -17.68
N TRP A 138 -0.33 -19.30 -18.56
CA TRP A 138 -1.34 -18.29 -18.18
C TRP A 138 -2.31 -18.81 -17.13
N LYS A 139 -2.90 -20.00 -17.37
CA LYS A 139 -3.81 -20.63 -16.42
C LYS A 139 -3.15 -20.84 -15.05
N LYS A 140 -1.88 -21.28 -15.01
CA LYS A 140 -1.12 -21.41 -13.77
C LYS A 140 -0.99 -20.06 -13.06
N TRP A 141 -0.59 -19.00 -13.78
CA TRP A 141 -0.51 -17.65 -13.22
C TRP A 141 -1.82 -17.15 -12.62
N VAL A 142 -2.95 -17.34 -13.33
CA VAL A 142 -4.27 -16.96 -12.81
C VAL A 142 -4.61 -17.75 -11.53
N GLN A 143 -4.30 -19.05 -11.49
CA GLN A 143 -4.54 -19.86 -10.28
C GLN A 143 -3.58 -19.51 -9.14
N THR A 144 -2.33 -19.18 -9.43
CA THR A 144 -1.37 -18.69 -8.44
C THR A 144 -1.85 -17.37 -7.84
N ALA A 145 -2.21 -16.39 -8.66
CA ALA A 145 -2.72 -15.11 -8.18
C ALA A 145 -3.95 -15.30 -7.30
N ARG A 146 -4.88 -16.18 -7.70
CA ARG A 146 -6.04 -16.56 -6.90
C ARG A 146 -5.66 -17.11 -5.52
N GLN A 147 -4.68 -18.02 -5.46
CA GLN A 147 -4.23 -18.62 -4.19
C GLN A 147 -3.52 -17.59 -3.30
N VAL A 148 -2.63 -16.78 -3.88
CA VAL A 148 -1.91 -15.73 -3.14
C VAL A 148 -2.87 -14.66 -2.65
N ALA A 149 -3.95 -14.35 -3.39
CA ALA A 149 -4.98 -13.42 -2.93
C ALA A 149 -5.69 -13.90 -1.66
N VAL A 150 -5.95 -15.21 -1.53
CA VAL A 150 -6.48 -15.78 -0.28
C VAL A 150 -5.44 -15.65 0.84
N LEU A 151 -4.21 -16.13 0.61
CA LEU A 151 -3.14 -16.09 1.62
C LEU A 151 -2.87 -14.68 2.12
N ARG A 152 -2.73 -13.71 1.22
CA ARG A 152 -2.48 -12.31 1.58
C ARG A 152 -3.64 -11.73 2.39
N ARG A 153 -4.89 -12.07 2.05
CA ARG A 153 -6.06 -11.65 2.83
C ARG A 153 -6.02 -12.21 4.25
N ASP A 154 -5.70 -13.48 4.39
CA ASP A 154 -5.62 -14.18 5.67
C ASP A 154 -4.51 -13.58 6.54
N THR A 155 -3.29 -13.42 6.00
CA THR A 155 -2.19 -12.76 6.71
C THR A 155 -2.53 -11.34 7.15
N LEU A 156 -3.16 -10.54 6.28
CA LEU A 156 -3.59 -9.19 6.65
C LEU A 156 -4.66 -9.18 7.73
N GLN A 157 -5.53 -10.20 7.78
CA GLN A 157 -6.54 -10.33 8.82
C GLN A 157 -5.94 -10.78 10.14
N GLU A 158 -5.00 -11.71 10.14
CA GLU A 158 -4.25 -12.13 11.31
C GLU A 158 -3.51 -10.94 11.94
N VAL A 159 -2.82 -10.13 11.11
CA VAL A 159 -2.14 -8.91 11.57
C VAL A 159 -3.12 -7.93 12.20
N ARG A 160 -4.29 -7.69 11.57
CA ARG A 160 -5.32 -6.82 12.14
C ARG A 160 -5.83 -7.33 13.49
N GLN A 161 -6.18 -8.61 13.57
CA GLN A 161 -6.67 -9.23 14.80
C GLN A 161 -5.63 -9.18 15.92
N PHE A 162 -4.35 -9.40 15.59
CA PHE A 162 -3.25 -9.25 16.53
C PHE A 162 -3.18 -7.82 17.08
N HIS A 163 -3.22 -6.80 16.21
CA HIS A 163 -3.19 -5.40 16.66
C HIS A 163 -4.40 -5.03 17.52
N GLU A 164 -5.60 -5.49 17.17
CA GLU A 164 -6.81 -5.26 17.96
C GLU A 164 -6.71 -5.92 19.34
N CYS A 165 -6.28 -7.18 19.41
CA CYS A 165 -6.14 -7.91 20.66
C CYS A 165 -5.03 -7.30 21.55
N PHE A 166 -3.89 -6.96 20.96
CA PHE A 166 -2.81 -6.26 21.65
C PHE A 166 -3.26 -4.91 22.21
N ALA A 167 -4.00 -4.11 21.43
CA ALA A 167 -4.50 -2.82 21.89
C ALA A 167 -5.48 -2.97 23.07
N GLN A 168 -6.31 -4.01 23.06
CA GLN A 168 -7.24 -4.30 24.16
C GLN A 168 -6.48 -4.70 25.44
N GLU A 169 -5.50 -5.59 25.34
CA GLU A 169 -4.70 -6.02 26.51
C GLU A 169 -3.82 -4.89 27.06
N ALA A 170 -3.20 -4.10 26.18
CA ALA A 170 -2.46 -2.91 26.57
C ALA A 170 -3.35 -1.93 27.36
N LYS A 171 -4.58 -1.69 26.88
CA LYS A 171 -5.55 -0.83 27.58
C LYS A 171 -5.94 -1.38 28.95
N LYS A 172 -6.15 -2.70 29.08
CA LYS A 172 -6.42 -3.35 30.38
C LYS A 172 -5.24 -3.22 31.36
N ALA A 173 -4.02 -3.27 30.83
CA ALA A 173 -2.79 -3.07 31.59
C ALA A 173 -2.51 -1.59 31.93
N GLY A 174 -3.39 -0.66 31.56
CA GLY A 174 -3.20 0.77 31.80
C GLY A 174 -2.22 1.45 30.83
N ILE A 175 -1.76 0.74 29.80
CA ILE A 175 -0.89 1.28 28.76
C ILE A 175 -1.76 2.10 27.80
N VAL A 176 -1.52 3.42 27.79
CA VAL A 176 -2.12 4.32 26.81
C VAL A 176 -1.29 4.24 25.53
N ILE A 177 -1.72 3.42 24.58
CA ILE A 177 -1.19 3.47 23.22
C ILE A 177 -1.76 4.74 22.58
N GLU A 178 -0.94 5.79 22.47
CA GLU A 178 -1.26 6.93 21.60
C GLU A 178 -1.25 6.44 20.15
N SER A 179 -2.38 5.91 19.68
CA SER A 179 -2.56 5.62 18.28
C SER A 179 -2.50 6.94 17.52
N LYS A 180 -1.38 7.18 16.83
CA LYS A 180 -1.27 8.30 15.89
C LYS A 180 -2.08 8.08 14.61
N VAL A 181 -2.87 7.02 14.51
CA VAL A 181 -3.65 6.71 13.32
C VAL A 181 -5.00 6.12 13.70
N GLU A 182 -5.99 6.99 13.86
CA GLU A 182 -7.35 6.70 13.46
C GLU A 182 -7.85 7.86 12.61
N ALA A 183 -7.63 7.74 11.29
CA ALA A 183 -8.56 8.31 10.34
C ALA A 183 -9.82 7.45 10.39
N ASP A 184 -10.55 7.59 11.49
CA ASP A 184 -11.94 7.22 11.55
C ASP A 184 -12.65 8.17 10.59
N VAL A 185 -13.44 7.63 9.67
CA VAL A 185 -14.27 8.44 8.76
C VAL A 185 -15.68 8.50 9.32
N PRO A 186 -15.99 9.40 10.27
CA PRO A 186 -17.30 9.99 10.33
C PRO A 186 -17.38 11.02 9.22
N ASN A 187 -18.35 10.81 8.32
CA ASN A 187 -18.85 11.80 7.39
C ASN A 187 -19.41 13.01 8.18
N ALA A 188 -18.52 13.91 8.61
CA ALA A 188 -18.88 15.18 9.23
C ALA A 188 -17.93 16.26 8.70
N SER A 189 -18.51 17.16 7.91
CA SER A 189 -17.90 18.37 7.40
C SER A 189 -17.41 19.28 8.54
N PHE A 190 -16.13 19.17 8.90
CA PHE A 190 -15.41 20.21 9.63
C PHE A 190 -14.05 20.45 8.98
N THR A 191 -14.06 21.15 7.84
CA THR A 191 -12.83 21.59 7.17
C THR A 191 -12.33 22.90 7.77
N ASN A 192 -11.83 22.86 9.01
CA ASN A 192 -10.96 23.91 9.56
C ASN A 192 -9.59 23.29 9.85
N TYR A 193 -8.63 23.55 8.98
CA TYR A 193 -7.24 23.15 9.11
C TYR A 193 -6.50 24.18 9.97
N GLN A 194 -6.25 23.84 11.23
CA GLN A 194 -5.55 24.72 12.18
C GLN A 194 -4.03 24.54 12.10
N CYS A 195 -3.29 25.65 12.17
CA CYS A 195 -1.83 25.58 12.32
C CYS A 195 -1.45 25.13 13.73
N THR A 196 -0.55 24.17 13.85
CA THR A 196 -0.05 23.69 15.15
C THR A 196 0.93 24.66 15.82
N MET A 197 1.44 25.65 15.08
CA MET A 197 2.46 26.60 15.55
C MET A 197 1.93 28.03 15.72
N CYS A 198 0.67 28.29 15.34
CA CYS A 198 0.00 29.56 15.61
C CYS A 198 -1.53 29.40 15.55
N PRO A 199 -2.33 30.35 16.08
CA PRO A 199 -3.79 30.21 16.14
C PRO A 199 -4.51 30.40 14.78
N ALA A 200 -3.79 30.34 13.65
CA ALA A 200 -4.38 30.53 12.33
C ALA A 200 -5.15 29.29 11.86
N ASN A 201 -6.31 29.51 11.24
CA ASN A 201 -7.19 28.47 10.70
C ASN A 201 -7.37 28.66 9.19
N PHE A 202 -7.47 27.55 8.47
CA PHE A 202 -7.58 27.52 7.01
C PHE A 202 -8.71 26.62 6.57
N ASP A 203 -9.33 26.94 5.44
CA ASP A 203 -10.40 26.15 4.83
C ASP A 203 -9.90 24.93 4.03
N SER A 204 -8.58 24.78 3.88
CA SER A 204 -7.97 23.74 3.07
C SER A 204 -6.53 23.43 3.47
N GLU A 205 -6.14 22.16 3.37
CA GLU A 205 -4.78 21.67 3.65
C GLU A 205 -3.67 22.39 2.84
N PRO A 206 -3.86 22.69 1.53
CA PRO A 206 -2.85 23.45 0.76
C PRO A 206 -2.61 24.86 1.30
N LYS A 207 -3.65 25.54 1.83
CA LYS A 207 -3.50 26.86 2.43
C LYS A 207 -2.79 26.79 3.77
N LEU A 208 -3.08 25.78 4.59
CA LEU A 208 -2.32 25.50 5.81
C LEU A 208 -0.84 25.22 5.49
N ASN A 209 -0.54 24.38 4.50
CA ASN A 209 0.83 24.07 4.11
C ASN A 209 1.58 25.30 3.57
N THR A 210 0.91 26.16 2.80
CA THR A 210 1.49 27.43 2.31
C THR A 210 1.77 28.38 3.47
N HIS A 211 0.88 28.46 4.44
CA HIS A 211 1.07 29.24 5.64
C HIS A 211 2.22 28.71 6.51
N ALA A 212 2.25 27.40 6.78
CA ALA A 212 3.30 26.76 7.55
C ALA A 212 4.67 26.96 6.89
N TYR A 213 4.75 26.89 5.56
CA TYR A 213 5.97 27.22 4.84
C TYR A 213 6.37 28.69 4.97
N ARG A 214 5.46 29.64 4.69
CA ARG A 214 5.78 31.08 4.65
C ARG A 214 6.02 31.70 6.02
N LYS A 215 5.23 31.32 7.02
CA LYS A 215 5.25 31.92 8.36
C LYS A 215 6.18 31.18 9.31
N HIS A 216 6.38 29.88 9.08
CA HIS A 216 7.07 29.00 10.02
C HIS A 216 8.23 28.21 9.40
N GLY A 217 8.52 28.39 8.11
CA GLY A 217 9.61 27.66 7.43
C GLY A 217 9.37 26.15 7.33
N TYR A 218 8.13 25.68 7.50
CA TYR A 218 7.81 24.25 7.47
C TYR A 218 7.99 23.69 6.06
N LYS A 219 8.90 22.71 5.91
CA LYS A 219 9.12 22.00 4.65
C LYS A 219 8.42 20.65 4.66
N SER A 220 7.74 20.34 3.56
CA SER A 220 7.18 19.00 3.35
C SER A 220 8.30 17.95 3.34
N THR A 221 8.08 16.79 3.94
CA THR A 221 9.02 15.66 3.97
C THR A 221 9.58 15.33 2.58
N MET A 222 8.77 15.41 1.53
CA MET A 222 9.21 15.10 0.15
C MET A 222 10.33 16.03 -0.35
N ARG A 223 10.37 17.28 0.13
CA ARG A 223 11.45 18.24 -0.21
C ARG A 223 12.77 17.90 0.46
N LEU A 224 12.70 17.30 1.64
CA LEU A 224 13.88 16.81 2.34
C LEU A 224 14.41 15.52 1.68
N LEU A 225 13.51 14.61 1.27
CA LEU A 225 13.87 13.34 0.62
C LEU A 225 14.35 13.47 -0.83
N ALA A 226 13.99 14.55 -1.52
CA ALA A 226 14.48 14.82 -2.87
C ALA A 226 15.94 15.33 -2.81
N THR A 227 16.91 14.45 -2.61
CA THR A 227 18.34 14.79 -2.53
C THR A 227 18.94 15.16 -3.88
N SER A 228 18.47 14.53 -4.95
CA SER A 228 18.92 14.78 -6.33
C SER A 228 17.74 14.78 -7.30
N THR A 229 17.99 14.86 -8.60
CA THR A 229 16.98 14.64 -9.65
C THR A 229 16.73 13.15 -9.93
N VAL A 230 17.55 12.26 -9.37
CA VAL A 230 17.39 10.81 -9.41
C VAL A 230 16.68 10.33 -8.15
N CYS A 231 15.64 9.51 -8.30
CA CYS A 231 15.05 8.81 -7.16
C CYS A 231 15.99 7.70 -6.70
N LEU A 232 16.50 7.80 -5.47
CA LEU A 232 17.42 6.81 -4.90
C LEU A 232 16.79 5.42 -4.76
N SER A 233 15.46 5.33 -4.66
CA SER A 233 14.77 4.04 -4.61
C SER A 233 14.60 3.40 -5.98
N CYS A 234 13.94 4.06 -6.94
CA CYS A 234 13.63 3.44 -8.24
C CYS A 234 14.72 3.64 -9.31
N GLY A 235 15.76 4.42 -9.02
CA GLY A 235 16.86 4.75 -9.94
C GLY A 235 16.43 5.57 -11.16
N LYS A 236 15.24 6.17 -11.15
CA LYS A 236 14.73 6.97 -12.28
C LYS A 236 15.23 8.41 -12.19
N GLU A 237 15.80 8.91 -13.27
CA GLU A 237 16.19 10.31 -13.48
C GLU A 237 14.96 11.13 -13.93
N TYR A 238 14.72 12.23 -13.23
CA TYR A 238 13.60 13.15 -13.47
C TYR A 238 14.03 14.47 -14.08
N HIS A 239 15.34 14.71 -14.25
CA HIS A 239 16.00 15.89 -14.82
C HIS A 239 15.82 17.18 -14.02
N THR A 240 14.73 17.32 -13.27
CA THR A 240 14.42 18.51 -12.50
C THR A 240 13.92 18.16 -11.12
N ARG A 241 14.18 19.07 -10.18
CA ARG A 241 13.72 18.94 -8.80
C ARG A 241 12.19 18.91 -8.72
N SER A 242 11.53 19.71 -9.54
CA SER A 242 10.06 19.74 -9.63
C SER A 242 9.47 18.38 -10.04
N ARG A 243 10.12 17.64 -10.96
CA ARG A 243 9.63 16.33 -11.45
C ARG A 243 9.84 15.20 -10.46
N ILE A 244 10.99 15.15 -9.77
CA ILE A 244 11.17 14.16 -8.68
C ILE A 244 10.21 14.44 -7.51
N LEU A 245 9.97 15.71 -7.17
CA LEU A 245 8.96 16.07 -6.16
C LEU A 245 7.56 15.64 -6.57
N GLN A 246 7.20 15.80 -7.85
CA GLN A 246 5.92 15.29 -8.36
C GLN A 246 5.83 13.77 -8.23
N HIS A 247 6.89 13.03 -8.57
CA HIS A 247 6.95 11.58 -8.37
C HIS A 247 6.73 11.19 -6.91
N LEU A 248 7.49 11.78 -5.97
CA LEU A 248 7.38 11.46 -4.54
C LEU A 248 5.99 11.82 -3.98
N ASN A 249 5.39 12.93 -4.43
CA ASN A 249 4.03 13.31 -4.02
C ASN A 249 2.94 12.44 -4.65
N TYR A 250 3.11 11.97 -5.89
CA TYR A 250 2.14 11.11 -6.56
C TYR A 250 2.09 9.71 -5.92
N MET A 251 3.25 9.18 -5.51
CA MET A 251 3.34 7.91 -4.76
C MET A 251 2.70 7.97 -3.37
N LYS A 252 2.39 9.17 -2.86
CA LYS A 252 1.58 9.35 -1.64
C LYS A 252 0.08 9.17 -1.88
N LEU A 253 -0.40 9.36 -3.12
CA LEU A 253 -1.82 9.50 -3.46
C LEU A 253 -2.45 8.26 -4.11
N VAL A 254 -1.67 7.41 -4.75
CA VAL A 254 -2.17 6.22 -5.47
C VAL A 254 -1.76 4.97 -4.69
N ASP A 255 -2.76 4.34 -4.06
CA ASP A 255 -2.73 2.96 -3.53
C ASP A 255 -1.70 2.58 -2.45
N ASN A 256 -1.37 3.49 -1.51
CA ASN A 256 -0.61 3.15 -0.28
C ASN A 256 0.77 2.48 -0.51
N ASP A 257 1.21 2.40 -1.77
CA ASP A 257 2.48 1.85 -2.20
C ASP A 257 3.54 2.94 -2.08
N LEU A 258 3.85 3.25 -0.82
CA LEU A 258 4.89 4.18 -0.42
C LEU A 258 6.30 3.64 -0.71
N SER A 259 6.48 2.59 -1.53
CA SER A 259 7.75 1.89 -1.74
C SER A 259 8.92 2.85 -1.92
N CYS A 260 8.83 3.81 -2.86
CA CYS A 260 9.93 4.76 -3.07
C CYS A 260 10.20 5.68 -1.87
N VAL A 261 9.16 6.20 -1.22
CA VAL A 261 9.29 7.13 -0.07
C VAL A 261 9.79 6.39 1.17
N ARG A 262 9.21 5.23 1.48
CA ARG A 262 9.61 4.34 2.58
C ARG A 262 11.06 3.89 2.44
N ASN A 263 11.46 3.47 1.24
CA ASN A 263 12.83 3.07 0.99
C ASN A 263 13.81 4.21 1.24
N ILE A 264 13.55 5.41 0.71
CA ILE A 264 14.44 6.56 0.93
C ILE A 264 14.54 6.91 2.43
N LEU A 265 13.41 6.86 3.16
CA LEU A 265 13.37 7.12 4.59
C LEU A 265 14.17 6.08 5.40
N ALA A 266 14.02 4.79 5.08
CA ALA A 266 14.70 3.71 5.78
C ALA A 266 16.23 3.72 5.56
N PHE A 267 16.72 4.27 4.45
CA PHE A 267 18.15 4.47 4.22
C PHE A 267 18.67 5.84 4.70
N GLY A 268 17.86 6.63 5.39
CA GLY A 268 18.30 7.89 6.02
C GLY A 268 18.76 8.99 5.05
N ASN A 269 18.44 8.88 3.76
CA ASN A 269 18.92 9.80 2.72
C ASN A 269 18.04 11.05 2.60
N ALA A 270 17.97 11.85 3.68
CA ALA A 270 17.27 13.12 3.70
C ALA A 270 18.26 14.29 3.74
N ASN A 271 18.02 15.32 2.92
CA ASN A 271 18.73 16.59 3.03
C ASN A 271 18.41 17.26 4.38
N SER A 272 19.40 17.99 4.90
CA SER A 272 19.16 19.07 5.87
C SER A 272 18.21 20.12 5.29
N ARG A 273 17.67 20.98 6.16
CA ARG A 273 16.75 22.04 5.72
C ARG A 273 17.47 23.03 4.81
N GLU A 274 18.70 23.36 5.17
CA GLU A 274 19.60 24.26 4.48
C GLU A 274 19.94 23.75 3.07
N GLU A 275 20.26 22.46 2.93
CA GLU A 275 20.49 21.83 1.62
C GLU A 275 19.23 21.80 0.76
N ALA A 276 18.08 21.48 1.37
CA ALA A 276 16.80 21.52 0.65
C ALA A 276 16.45 22.95 0.21
N ASP A 277 16.81 23.98 0.98
CA ASP A 277 16.65 25.40 0.61
C ASP A 277 17.56 25.80 -0.55
N ALA A 278 18.83 25.39 -0.52
CA ALA A 278 19.76 25.63 -1.62
C ALA A 278 19.22 25.02 -2.93
N LEU A 279 18.74 23.78 -2.88
CA LEU A 279 18.18 23.08 -4.04
C LEU A 279 16.87 23.72 -4.54
N ASP A 280 16.01 24.18 -3.63
CA ASP A 280 14.78 24.91 -3.97
C ASP A 280 15.11 26.26 -4.64
N ALA A 281 16.14 26.96 -4.16
CA ALA A 281 16.60 28.22 -4.75
C ALA A 281 17.19 28.02 -6.16
N THR A 282 17.98 26.96 -6.37
CA THR A 282 18.49 26.59 -7.70
C THR A 282 17.36 26.28 -8.68
N GLU A 283 16.37 25.50 -8.27
CA GLU A 283 15.20 25.21 -9.13
C GLU A 283 14.39 26.47 -9.42
N ALA A 284 14.23 27.37 -8.45
CA ALA A 284 13.55 28.65 -8.67
C ALA A 284 14.27 29.51 -9.72
N GLN A 285 15.60 29.57 -9.69
CA GLN A 285 16.39 30.26 -10.73
C GLN A 285 16.21 29.63 -12.10
N ARG A 286 16.20 28.29 -12.18
CA ARG A 286 15.94 27.54 -13.43
C ARG A 286 14.55 27.85 -13.99
N LEU A 287 13.52 27.84 -13.15
CA LEU A 287 12.14 28.15 -13.55
C LEU A 287 12.00 29.60 -14.05
N LEU A 288 12.66 30.55 -13.38
CA LEU A 288 12.70 31.95 -13.85
C LEU A 288 13.37 32.08 -15.23
N ALA A 289 14.48 31.37 -15.45
CA ALA A 289 15.16 31.34 -16.75
C ALA A 289 14.28 30.70 -17.84
N ALA A 290 13.62 29.58 -17.54
CA ALA A 290 12.70 28.90 -18.46
C ALA A 290 11.51 29.79 -18.83
N LYS A 291 10.93 30.50 -17.85
CA LYS A 291 9.84 31.45 -18.07
C LYS A 291 10.26 32.63 -18.95
N ARG A 292 11.47 33.17 -18.75
CA ARG A 292 12.04 34.21 -19.64
C ARG A 292 12.26 33.71 -21.06
N ALA A 293 12.57 32.43 -21.23
CA ALA A 293 12.69 31.76 -22.52
C ALA A 293 11.33 31.33 -23.13
N GLY A 294 10.19 31.70 -22.52
CA GLY A 294 8.85 31.37 -23.01
C GLY A 294 8.45 29.90 -22.87
N GLN A 295 9.15 29.13 -22.02
CA GLN A 295 8.84 27.73 -21.77
C GLN A 295 7.81 27.61 -20.64
N GLN A 296 6.78 26.77 -20.81
CA GLN A 296 5.78 26.50 -19.76
C GLN A 296 6.31 25.47 -18.75
N ASP A 297 6.03 25.70 -17.46
CA ASP A 297 6.62 25.07 -16.26
C ASP A 297 6.53 23.53 -16.16
N ALA A 298 5.80 22.84 -17.04
CA ALA A 298 5.41 21.45 -16.82
C ALA A 298 6.19 20.38 -17.60
N LYS A 299 7.06 20.74 -18.56
CA LYS A 299 7.71 19.73 -19.41
C LYS A 299 9.17 20.05 -19.62
N ASP A 300 10.02 19.44 -18.81
CA ASP A 300 11.35 19.13 -19.30
C ASP A 300 11.19 18.25 -20.56
N ARG A 301 11.86 18.62 -21.65
CA ARG A 301 11.69 17.96 -22.96
C ARG A 301 12.23 16.53 -22.95
N TYR A 302 13.03 16.20 -21.94
CA TYR A 302 13.65 14.89 -21.83
C TYR A 302 12.73 13.90 -21.09
N PRO A 303 12.52 12.70 -21.67
CA PRO A 303 11.81 11.64 -20.97
C PRO A 303 12.58 11.22 -19.72
N CYS A 304 11.86 10.84 -18.66
CA CYS A 304 12.48 10.18 -17.51
C CYS A 304 13.07 8.84 -17.96
N TYR A 305 14.27 8.52 -17.52
CA TYR A 305 14.93 7.24 -17.82
C TYR A 305 15.52 6.64 -16.55
N ARG A 306 15.77 5.33 -16.55
CA ARG A 306 16.41 4.67 -15.41
C ARG A 306 17.93 4.74 -15.58
N THR A 307 18.64 5.24 -14.57
CA THR A 307 20.10 5.29 -14.58
C THR A 307 20.68 3.90 -14.31
N ILE A 308 21.89 3.65 -14.81
CA ILE A 308 22.64 2.41 -14.54
C ILE A 308 23.35 2.62 -13.20
N GLY A 309 22.95 1.88 -12.18
CA GLY A 309 23.53 1.94 -10.85
C GLY A 309 22.81 1.00 -9.88
N PRO A 310 23.38 0.75 -8.70
CA PRO A 310 22.71 -0.03 -7.67
C PRO A 310 21.44 0.72 -7.26
N THR A 311 20.27 0.15 -7.55
CA THR A 311 19.03 0.61 -6.93
C THR A 311 19.10 0.27 -5.46
N LEU A 312 18.73 1.19 -4.57
CA LEU A 312 18.46 0.82 -3.18
C LEU A 312 17.49 -0.37 -3.22
N ALA A 313 17.88 -1.49 -2.60
CA ALA A 313 17.05 -2.68 -2.55
C ALA A 313 15.67 -2.22 -2.08
N LEU A 314 14.65 -2.43 -2.91
CA LEU A 314 13.30 -2.10 -2.51
C LEU A 314 13.06 -2.92 -1.24
N PHE A 315 12.73 -2.28 -0.12
CA PHE A 315 12.21 -3.01 1.03
C PHE A 315 10.98 -3.74 0.54
N CYS A 316 11.18 -5.03 0.32
CA CYS A 316 10.20 -5.94 -0.19
C CYS A 316 9.86 -6.85 0.99
N ASP A 317 9.17 -6.32 1.99
CA ASP A 317 8.56 -7.00 3.16
C ASP A 317 9.34 -8.18 3.78
N GLN A 318 10.65 -8.26 3.58
CA GLN A 318 11.51 -9.33 4.04
C GLN A 318 12.78 -8.68 4.56
N VAL A 319 13.03 -8.92 5.84
CA VAL A 319 14.17 -8.55 6.70
C VAL A 319 13.85 -7.43 7.72
N PRO A 320 13.92 -7.72 9.04
CA PRO A 320 13.91 -6.71 10.09
C PRO A 320 15.21 -5.90 10.03
N VAL A 321 15.10 -4.58 9.97
CA VAL A 321 16.26 -3.68 10.12
C VAL A 321 16.36 -3.32 11.59
N GLU A 322 17.36 -3.85 12.28
CA GLU A 322 17.94 -3.17 13.43
C GLU A 322 18.63 -1.91 12.90
N MET A 323 17.96 -0.78 13.07
CA MET A 323 18.45 0.54 12.67
C MET A 323 18.94 1.22 13.95
N GLU A 324 20.24 1.17 14.22
CA GLU A 324 20.85 2.08 15.20
C GLU A 324 20.75 3.51 14.63
N LEU A 325 19.71 4.22 15.06
CA LEU A 325 19.56 5.65 14.83
C LEU A 325 20.57 6.38 15.71
N ALA A 326 21.57 7.00 15.10
CA ALA A 326 22.36 8.03 15.76
C ALA A 326 21.40 9.13 16.25
N THR A 327 21.25 9.26 17.56
CA THR A 327 20.41 10.28 18.19
C THR A 327 21.03 11.66 17.96
N PRO A 328 20.32 12.62 17.32
CA PRO A 328 20.76 14.00 17.35
C PRO A 328 20.52 14.57 18.76
N ASP A 329 21.54 15.24 19.31
CA ASP A 329 21.48 16.05 20.54
C ASP A 329 20.43 17.16 20.39
N VAL A 330 19.18 16.85 20.71
CA VAL A 330 18.10 17.83 20.89
C VAL A 330 17.70 17.76 22.36
N PRO A 331 17.68 18.88 23.11
CA PRO A 331 17.23 18.87 24.49
C PRO A 331 15.73 18.55 24.51
N ILE A 332 15.39 17.30 24.79
CA ILE A 332 14.02 16.88 25.07
C ILE A 332 13.71 17.37 26.49
N GLN A 333 12.79 18.32 26.62
CA GLN A 333 12.13 18.54 27.89
C GLN A 333 11.29 17.30 28.20
N SER A 334 11.76 16.52 29.17
CA SER A 334 11.12 15.32 29.66
C SER A 334 9.84 15.66 30.42
N ASN A 335 8.69 15.43 29.78
CA ASN A 335 7.49 15.05 30.53
C ASN A 335 7.47 13.52 30.58
N SER A 336 8.18 12.98 31.57
CA SER A 336 8.27 11.56 31.87
C SER A 336 6.91 11.04 32.33
N THR A 337 6.24 10.24 31.50
CA THR A 337 5.37 9.18 32.00
C THR A 337 6.08 7.89 31.65
N SER A 338 6.85 7.36 32.60
CA SER A 338 7.60 6.11 32.44
C SER A 338 6.63 4.97 32.18
N LEU A 339 6.63 4.45 30.95
CA LEU A 339 6.03 3.15 30.64
C LEU A 339 6.81 2.08 31.40
N ASN A 340 6.16 1.36 32.31
CA ASN A 340 6.79 0.31 33.09
C ASN A 340 6.94 -0.94 32.20
N VAL A 341 8.19 -1.28 31.88
CA VAL A 341 8.56 -2.42 31.03
C VAL A 341 7.99 -3.74 31.58
N GLU A 342 7.92 -3.88 32.90
CA GLU A 342 7.34 -5.07 33.56
C GLU A 342 5.84 -5.22 33.27
N GLU A 343 5.11 -4.12 33.08
CA GLU A 343 3.67 -4.15 32.78
C GLU A 343 3.42 -4.55 31.32
N VAL A 344 4.29 -4.11 30.40
CA VAL A 344 4.27 -4.51 28.98
C VAL A 344 4.59 -6.00 28.85
N GLU A 345 5.61 -6.49 29.55
CA GLU A 345 6.02 -7.89 29.53
C GLU A 345 4.97 -8.79 30.18
N LYS A 346 4.29 -8.32 31.22
CA LYS A 346 3.16 -9.02 31.84
C LYS A 346 1.94 -9.10 30.91
N ALA A 347 1.60 -8.02 30.20
CA ALA A 347 0.52 -8.01 29.21
C ALA A 347 0.81 -8.97 28.05
N TYR A 348 2.06 -8.99 27.57
CA TYR A 348 2.50 -9.93 26.53
C TYR A 348 2.42 -11.40 26.98
N ASN A 349 2.90 -11.70 28.19
CA ASN A 349 2.88 -13.07 28.71
C ASN A 349 1.45 -13.58 28.98
N ALA A 350 0.53 -12.69 29.40
CA ALA A 350 -0.89 -13.00 29.50
C ALA A 350 -1.49 -13.35 28.13
N LEU A 351 -1.23 -12.51 27.12
CA LEU A 351 -1.66 -12.72 25.74
C LEU A 351 -1.12 -14.04 25.14
N LYS A 352 0.17 -14.34 25.38
CA LYS A 352 0.81 -15.58 24.94
C LYS A 352 0.19 -16.83 25.57
N SER A 353 -0.33 -16.73 26.79
CA SER A 353 -1.04 -17.83 27.46
C SER A 353 -2.46 -18.05 26.91
N GLU A 354 -3.13 -17.00 26.44
CA GLU A 354 -4.47 -17.08 25.83
C GLU A 354 -4.41 -17.52 24.35
N ILE A 355 -3.35 -17.14 23.62
CA ILE A 355 -3.17 -17.41 22.18
C ILE A 355 -2.58 -18.82 21.88
N GLY A 356 -2.40 -19.67 22.89
CA GLY A 356 -1.82 -21.03 22.79
C GLY A 356 -2.49 -22.04 21.83
N THR A 357 -3.41 -21.60 20.96
CA THR A 357 -4.08 -22.39 19.92
C THR A 357 -3.80 -21.92 18.48
N LEU A 358 -3.10 -20.81 18.24
CA LEU A 358 -2.74 -20.39 16.88
C LEU A 358 -1.46 -21.09 16.40
N SER A 359 -1.61 -22.04 15.46
CA SER A 359 -0.57 -22.97 15.01
C SER A 359 0.64 -22.38 14.25
N ARG A 360 0.76 -21.05 14.15
CA ARG A 360 1.78 -20.35 13.32
C ARG A 360 2.54 -19.22 14.04
N VAL A 361 2.62 -19.29 15.38
CA VAL A 361 3.19 -18.25 16.27
C VAL A 361 4.74 -18.27 16.35
N SER A 362 5.44 -19.08 15.56
CA SER A 362 6.93 -19.10 15.57
C SER A 362 7.55 -17.73 15.25
N ASP A 363 6.88 -16.94 14.41
CA ASP A 363 7.44 -15.71 13.86
C ASP A 363 7.19 -14.47 14.77
N ILE A 364 6.31 -14.61 15.78
CA ILE A 364 5.99 -13.54 16.74
C ILE A 364 7.01 -13.47 17.89
N ASN A 365 7.61 -14.60 18.28
CA ASN A 365 8.65 -14.61 19.32
C ASN A 365 9.89 -13.81 18.88
N GLU A 366 10.22 -13.79 17.58
CA GLU A 366 11.32 -12.98 17.03
C GLU A 366 11.01 -11.47 17.11
N CYS A 367 9.75 -11.07 16.85
CA CYS A 367 9.32 -9.68 16.96
C CYS A 367 9.39 -9.15 18.41
N VAL A 368 9.16 -10.01 19.41
CA VAL A 368 9.12 -9.61 20.82
C VAL A 368 10.49 -9.68 21.48
N GLN A 369 11.33 -10.65 21.13
CA GLN A 369 12.75 -10.63 21.54
C GLN A 369 13.46 -9.37 21.03
N CYS A 370 13.13 -8.90 19.82
CA CYS A 370 13.65 -7.65 19.29
C CYS A 370 13.17 -6.42 20.11
N ALA A 371 11.92 -6.41 20.58
CA ALA A 371 11.38 -5.32 21.41
C ALA A 371 11.94 -5.29 22.84
N VAL A 372 12.32 -6.44 23.42
CA VAL A 372 12.90 -6.52 24.78
C VAL A 372 14.39 -6.15 24.78
N SER A 373 15.15 -6.53 23.74
CA SER A 373 16.57 -6.15 23.61
C SER A 373 16.79 -4.63 23.48
N ILE A 374 15.86 -3.91 22.83
CA ILE A 374 15.93 -2.45 22.65
C ILE A 374 15.82 -1.66 23.98
N VAL A 375 15.33 -2.30 25.05
CA VAL A 375 15.09 -1.64 26.35
C VAL A 375 16.15 -2.03 27.39
N GLY A 376 16.94 -3.09 27.16
CA GLY A 376 17.88 -3.66 28.13
C GLY A 376 19.29 -3.06 28.13
N ASP A 377 19.77 -2.48 27.03
CA ASP A 377 21.19 -2.13 26.86
C ASP A 377 21.50 -0.65 27.18
N SER A 378 21.09 -0.20 28.37
CA SER A 378 21.51 1.11 28.91
C SER A 378 22.34 0.99 30.18
N HIS A 379 23.19 -0.02 30.34
CA HIS A 379 24.21 -0.01 31.38
C HIS A 379 25.49 -0.75 30.94
N ASP A 380 26.58 0.03 30.93
CA ASP A 380 27.99 -0.38 31.11
C ASP A 380 28.86 -0.79 29.90
N LEU A 381 29.85 0.10 29.63
CA LEU A 381 31.25 -0.11 29.17
C LEU A 381 31.54 -0.13 27.65
N PRO A 382 32.82 0.00 27.22
CA PRO A 382 33.81 1.04 27.50
C PRO A 382 34.45 1.62 26.20
N VAL A 383 35.18 2.72 26.37
CA VAL A 383 36.06 3.38 25.39
C VAL A 383 37.01 2.40 24.69
N PHE A 384 37.03 2.40 23.35
CA PHE A 384 38.23 2.50 22.50
C PHE A 384 37.89 2.92 21.06
#